data_AF-A0A7J8ZI77-F1
#
_entry.id   AF-A0A7J8ZI77-F1
#
_cell.length_a   1.000
_cell.length_b   1.000
_cell.length_c   1.000
_cell.angle_alpha   90.00
_cell.angle_beta   90.00
_cell.angle_gamma   90.00
#
_symmetry.space_group_name_H-M   'P 1'
#
loop_
_entity.id
_entity.type
_entity.pdbx_description
1 polymer ?
#
loop_
_entity_poly.entity_id
_entity_poly.type
_entity_poly.pdbx_seq_one_letter_code
_entity_poly.pdbx_strand_id
1 'polypeptide(L)'
;MDRSTAMGFEMPAASLQSFISLSVVLFIPIYDRIFVPLARALTGEPAGITLLQRIGSGMVISTISLVIAAVVEMRRLKIAEEYGLLDKPNVMVPMSVWWLVPQYALYGLADVFTMVGLQEFFYDQMPNELRSVGLALYLSIFGVGSFLSSFLISAIENLTSGDGRDSWFANNLNRAHLDYFFWLLAVLSAVGLTLYVCCTKYYIYARWGRTF
;
A
#
# COMPACT_ATOMS: atom_id res chain seq x y z
N MET A 1 -18.75 -9.09 -6.08
CA MET A 1 -18.68 -7.75 -6.70
C MET A 1 -18.95 -7.95 -8.17
N ASP A 2 -19.94 -7.25 -8.70
CA ASP A 2 -20.28 -7.29 -10.11
C ASP A 2 -19.14 -6.71 -10.93
N ARG A 3 -18.52 -7.62 -11.69
CA ARG A 3 -17.37 -7.36 -12.57
C ARG A 3 -17.79 -6.89 -13.96
N SER A 4 -19.09 -6.72 -14.20
CA SER A 4 -19.62 -6.22 -15.45
C SER A 4 -19.32 -4.74 -15.59
N THR A 5 -18.48 -4.41 -16.56
CA THR A 5 -18.36 -3.04 -17.07
C THR A 5 -19.60 -2.68 -17.88
N ALA A 6 -19.81 -1.39 -18.17
CA ALA A 6 -20.95 -0.88 -18.96
C ALA A 6 -21.12 -1.51 -20.36
N MET A 7 -20.17 -2.35 -20.81
CA MET A 7 -20.18 -3.10 -22.07
C MET A 7 -20.25 -4.64 -21.91
N GLY A 8 -20.55 -5.17 -20.72
CA GLY A 8 -20.77 -6.61 -20.51
C GLY A 8 -19.49 -7.46 -20.40
N PHE A 9 -18.32 -6.85 -20.21
CA PHE A 9 -17.06 -7.57 -20.00
C PHE A 9 -16.86 -7.87 -18.51
N GLU A 10 -16.68 -9.14 -18.14
CA GLU A 10 -16.32 -9.56 -16.78
C GLU A 10 -14.82 -9.31 -16.53
N MET A 11 -14.50 -8.34 -15.68
CA MET A 11 -13.11 -8.05 -15.29
C MET A 11 -12.51 -9.17 -14.42
N PRO A 12 -11.43 -9.86 -14.87
CA PRO A 12 -10.73 -10.85 -14.05
C PRO A 12 -10.14 -10.21 -12.79
N ALA A 13 -10.10 -10.92 -11.65
CA ALA A 13 -9.50 -10.39 -10.41
C ALA A 13 -8.05 -9.93 -10.62
N ALA A 14 -7.30 -10.65 -11.45
CA ALA A 14 -5.91 -10.32 -11.78
C ALA A 14 -5.76 -8.98 -12.53
N SER A 15 -6.79 -8.54 -13.28
CA SER A 15 -6.77 -7.24 -13.97
C SER A 15 -6.82 -6.05 -13.01
N LEU A 16 -7.23 -6.28 -11.75
CA LEU A 16 -7.21 -5.24 -10.73
C LEU A 16 -5.79 -4.75 -10.45
N GLN A 17 -4.80 -5.65 -10.54
CA GLN A 17 -3.38 -5.29 -10.38
C GLN A 17 -2.93 -4.28 -11.45
N SER A 18 -3.50 -4.34 -12.65
CA SER A 18 -3.18 -3.41 -13.74
C SER A 18 -3.59 -1.97 -13.41
N PHE A 19 -4.59 -1.75 -12.54
CA PHE A 19 -4.94 -0.39 -12.09
C PHE A 19 -3.80 0.25 -11.30
N ILE A 20 -3.03 -0.53 -10.54
CA ILE A 20 -1.85 -0.02 -9.84
C ILE A 20 -0.82 0.47 -10.87
N SER A 21 -0.49 -0.36 -11.86
CA SER A 21 0.44 0.02 -12.94
C SER A 21 -0.04 1.25 -13.73
N LEU A 22 -1.33 1.30 -14.06
CA LEU A 22 -1.93 2.46 -14.75
C LEU A 22 -1.86 3.73 -13.89
N SER A 23 -2.18 3.61 -12.60
CA SER A 23 -2.06 4.70 -11.64
C SER A 23 -0.62 5.23 -11.62
N VAL A 24 0.37 4.35 -11.48
CA VAL A 24 1.80 4.70 -11.49
C VAL A 24 2.17 5.44 -12.79
N VAL A 25 1.80 4.89 -13.95
CA VAL A 25 2.09 5.51 -15.26
C VAL A 25 1.45 6.89 -15.42
N LEU A 26 0.27 7.10 -14.84
CA LEU A 26 -0.41 8.41 -14.86
C LEU A 26 0.19 9.40 -13.86
N PHE A 27 0.56 8.93 -12.66
CA PHE A 27 1.03 9.80 -11.58
C PHE A 27 2.50 10.18 -11.71
N ILE A 28 3.37 9.35 -12.31
CA ILE A 28 4.77 9.71 -12.58
C ILE A 28 4.92 11.05 -13.34
N PRO A 29 4.29 11.25 -14.52
CA PRO A 29 4.43 12.50 -15.24
C PRO A 29 3.81 13.69 -14.50
N ILE A 30 2.74 13.46 -13.73
CA ILE A 30 2.14 14.50 -12.86
C ILE A 30 3.12 14.88 -11.74
N TYR A 31 3.77 13.90 -11.13
CA TYR A 31 4.77 14.11 -10.11
C TYR A 31 5.95 14.93 -10.67
N ASP A 32 6.55 14.47 -11.77
CA ASP A 32 7.72 15.12 -12.36
C ASP A 32 7.43 16.52 -12.91
N ARG A 33 6.26 16.73 -13.53
CA ARG A 33 5.94 18.02 -14.20
C ARG A 33 5.19 19.02 -13.36
N ILE A 34 4.47 18.59 -12.33
CA ILE A 34 3.63 19.49 -11.52
C ILE A 34 4.16 19.53 -10.10
N PHE A 35 4.31 18.37 -9.47
CA PHE A 35 4.67 18.31 -8.05
C PHE A 35 6.11 18.76 -7.79
N VAL A 36 7.10 18.25 -8.53
CA VAL A 36 8.52 18.62 -8.38
C VAL A 36 8.76 20.12 -8.56
N PRO A 37 8.30 20.79 -9.64
CA PRO A 37 8.54 22.23 -9.79
C PRO A 37 7.79 23.08 -8.76
N LEU A 38 6.57 22.68 -8.37
CA LEU A 38 5.82 23.38 -7.32
C LEU A 38 6.50 23.24 -5.95
N ALA A 39 6.93 22.03 -5.61
CA ALA A 39 7.65 21.75 -4.39
C ALA A 39 8.98 22.53 -4.35
N ARG A 40 9.71 22.58 -5.47
CA ARG A 40 10.95 23.37 -5.61
C ARG A 40 10.71 24.87 -5.44
N ALA A 41 9.60 25.39 -5.95
CA ALA A 41 9.22 26.80 -5.78
C ALA A 41 8.88 27.14 -4.32
N LEU A 42 8.33 26.20 -3.55
CA LEU A 42 7.92 26.43 -2.16
C LEU A 42 9.04 26.17 -1.14
N THR A 43 9.86 25.14 -1.34
CA THR A 43 10.88 24.73 -0.36
C THR A 43 12.27 25.27 -0.67
N GLY A 44 12.55 25.66 -1.92
CA GLY A 44 13.87 26.09 -2.38
C GLY A 44 14.89 24.94 -2.54
N GLU A 45 14.53 23.70 -2.23
CA GLU A 45 15.40 22.53 -2.43
C GLU A 45 15.41 22.09 -3.90
N PRO A 46 16.57 21.69 -4.47
CA PRO A 46 16.67 21.28 -5.87
C PRO A 46 15.77 20.08 -6.24
N ALA A 47 15.45 19.22 -5.27
CA ALA A 47 14.53 18.09 -5.41
C ALA A 47 13.08 18.42 -5.00
N GLY A 48 12.79 19.63 -4.51
CA GLY A 48 11.47 20.12 -4.13
C GLY A 48 10.96 19.68 -2.77
N ILE A 49 11.16 18.45 -2.33
CA ILE A 49 10.91 18.01 -0.93
C ILE A 49 12.06 17.12 -0.49
N THR A 50 12.30 17.05 0.83
CA THR A 50 13.35 16.15 1.33
C THR A 50 12.96 14.69 1.08
N LEU A 51 13.95 13.82 0.88
CA LEU A 51 13.71 12.39 0.64
C LEU A 51 12.90 11.76 1.78
N LEU A 52 13.14 12.18 3.02
CA LEU A 52 12.39 11.69 4.18
C LEU A 52 10.92 12.18 4.17
N GLN A 53 10.67 13.43 3.76
CA GLN A 53 9.29 13.91 3.59
C GLN A 53 8.56 13.16 2.48
N ARG A 54 9.26 12.85 1.37
CA ARG A 54 8.72 12.08 0.25
C ARG A 54 8.31 10.67 0.70
N ILE A 55 9.20 9.94 1.37
CA ILE A 55 8.91 8.61 1.94
C ILE A 55 7.77 8.68 2.94
N GLY A 56 7.81 9.64 3.89
CA GLY A 56 6.76 9.81 4.89
C GLY A 56 5.39 10.11 4.28
N SER A 57 5.31 10.94 3.24
CA SER A 57 4.06 11.20 2.53
C SER A 57 3.49 9.95 1.88
N GLY A 58 4.34 9.11 1.28
CA GLY A 58 3.93 7.82 0.73
C GLY A 58 3.41 6.86 1.81
N MET A 59 4.04 6.81 2.99
CA MET A 59 3.56 6.02 4.13
C MET A 59 2.20 6.50 4.68
N VAL A 60 1.93 7.81 4.64
CA VAL A 60 0.61 8.37 5.01
C VAL A 60 -0.45 7.92 3.99
N ILE A 61 -0.15 8.08 2.70
CA ILE A 61 -1.08 7.72 1.61
C ILE A 61 -1.37 6.21 1.63
N SER A 62 -0.35 5.36 1.87
CA SER A 62 -0.55 3.91 1.99
C SER A 62 -1.44 3.53 3.18
N THR A 63 -1.27 4.20 4.32
CA THR A 63 -2.13 4.01 5.50
C THR A 63 -3.57 4.39 5.19
N ILE A 64 -3.80 5.53 4.53
CA ILE A 64 -5.14 5.96 4.09
C ILE A 64 -5.75 4.94 3.11
N SER A 65 -4.95 4.43 2.18
CA SER A 65 -5.37 3.39 1.23
C SER A 65 -5.84 2.12 1.95
N LEU A 66 -5.14 1.68 3.01
CA LEU A 66 -5.54 0.53 3.82
C LEU A 66 -6.85 0.78 4.58
N VAL A 67 -7.05 1.98 5.12
CA VAL A 67 -8.32 2.36 5.76
C VAL A 67 -9.48 2.32 4.77
N ILE A 68 -9.27 2.85 3.55
CA ILE A 68 -10.28 2.78 2.49
C ILE A 68 -10.59 1.33 2.13
N ALA A 69 -9.56 0.47 2.01
CA ALA A 69 -9.75 -0.95 1.74
C ALA A 69 -10.55 -1.66 2.84
N ALA A 70 -10.26 -1.37 4.11
CA ALA A 70 -11.04 -1.89 5.23
C ALA A 70 -12.50 -1.46 5.15
N VAL A 71 -12.78 -0.18 4.89
CA VAL A 71 -14.15 0.34 4.79
C VAL A 71 -14.90 -0.23 3.59
N VAL A 72 -14.25 -0.37 2.44
CA VAL A 72 -14.85 -0.97 1.23
C VAL A 72 -15.19 -2.44 1.49
N GLU A 73 -14.33 -3.17 2.21
CA GLU A 73 -14.57 -4.57 2.55
C GLU A 73 -15.69 -4.74 3.57
N MET A 74 -15.74 -3.90 4.61
CA MET A 74 -16.88 -3.86 5.55
C MET A 74 -18.21 -3.62 4.83
N ARG A 75 -18.21 -2.71 3.83
CA ARG A 75 -19.38 -2.44 3.00
C ARG A 75 -19.76 -3.66 2.16
N ARG A 76 -18.79 -4.35 1.57
CA ARG A 76 -19.01 -5.58 0.79
C ARG A 76 -19.62 -6.68 1.65
N LEU A 77 -19.11 -6.89 2.86
CA LEU A 77 -19.63 -7.89 3.80
C LEU A 77 -21.05 -7.57 4.24
N LYS A 78 -21.34 -6.30 4.57
CA LYS A 78 -22.69 -5.87 4.94
C LYS A 78 -23.73 -6.12 3.83
N ILE A 79 -23.36 -5.84 2.58
CA ILE A 79 -24.24 -6.14 1.43
C ILE A 79 -24.40 -7.65 1.25
N ALA A 80 -23.34 -8.44 1.46
CA ALA A 80 -23.45 -9.90 1.39
C ALA A 80 -24.41 -10.47 2.47
N GLU A 81 -24.40 -9.89 3.67
CA GLU A 81 -25.32 -10.24 4.77
C GLU A 81 -26.77 -9.83 4.45
N GLU A 82 -27.00 -8.58 4.04
CA GLU A 82 -28.34 -8.05 3.73
C GLU A 82 -29.05 -8.82 2.61
N TYR A 83 -28.30 -9.34 1.63
CA TYR A 83 -28.83 -10.15 0.53
C TYR A 83 -28.85 -11.66 0.83
N GLY A 84 -28.50 -12.09 2.05
CA GLY A 84 -28.48 -13.50 2.45
C GLY A 84 -27.51 -14.36 1.64
N LEU A 85 -26.39 -13.77 1.20
CA LEU A 85 -25.38 -14.39 0.33
C LEU A 85 -24.22 -15.03 1.11
N LEU A 86 -24.25 -14.99 2.44
CA LEU A 86 -23.20 -15.51 3.32
C LEU A 86 -22.90 -17.00 3.06
N ASP A 87 -23.93 -17.80 2.76
CA ASP A 87 -23.79 -19.25 2.50
C ASP A 87 -23.65 -19.60 1.00
N LYS A 88 -23.58 -18.60 0.13
CA LYS A 88 -23.49 -18.79 -1.32
C LYS A 88 -22.15 -18.29 -1.85
N PRO A 89 -21.09 -19.12 -1.84
CA PRO A 89 -19.74 -18.71 -2.20
C PRO A 89 -19.59 -18.28 -3.66
N ASN A 90 -20.46 -18.77 -4.55
CA ASN A 90 -20.43 -18.50 -5.99
C ASN A 90 -21.33 -17.35 -6.45
N VAL A 91 -22.09 -16.73 -5.54
CA VAL A 91 -22.97 -15.61 -5.90
C VAL A 91 -22.24 -14.30 -5.66
N MET A 92 -22.10 -13.52 -6.73
CA MET A 92 -21.43 -12.24 -6.66
C MET A 92 -22.22 -11.26 -5.78
N VAL A 93 -21.53 -10.65 -4.81
CA VAL A 93 -22.09 -9.51 -4.07
C VAL A 93 -22.43 -8.40 -5.07
N PRO A 94 -23.67 -7.86 -5.08
CA PRO A 94 -24.13 -6.82 -6.02
C PRO A 94 -23.53 -5.46 -5.66
N MET A 95 -22.20 -5.37 -5.80
CA MET A 95 -21.40 -4.18 -5.52
C MET A 95 -20.44 -3.98 -6.67
N SER A 96 -20.38 -2.76 -7.18
CA SER A 96 -19.56 -2.44 -8.35
C SER A 96 -18.07 -2.49 -8.04
N VAL A 97 -17.28 -3.05 -8.96
CA VAL A 97 -15.80 -3.09 -8.88
C VAL A 97 -15.16 -1.70 -8.80
N TRP A 98 -15.86 -0.66 -9.28
CA TRP A 98 -15.37 0.73 -9.22
C TRP A 98 -15.05 1.22 -7.80
N TRP A 99 -15.64 0.62 -6.77
CA TRP A 99 -15.32 0.93 -5.36
C TRP A 99 -13.88 0.55 -4.96
N LEU A 100 -13.23 -0.34 -5.70
CA LEU A 100 -11.82 -0.69 -5.49
C LEU A 100 -10.86 0.30 -6.16
N VAL A 101 -11.33 1.13 -7.10
CA VAL A 101 -10.46 2.06 -7.83
C VAL A 101 -9.80 3.09 -6.90
N PRO A 102 -10.48 3.72 -5.93
CA PRO A 102 -9.85 4.68 -5.03
C PRO A 102 -8.68 4.11 -4.23
N GLN A 103 -8.81 2.89 -3.68
CA GLN A 103 -7.72 2.24 -2.95
C GLN A 103 -6.54 1.91 -3.88
N TYR A 104 -6.79 1.38 -5.09
CA TYR A 104 -5.69 1.04 -6.01
C TYR A 104 -4.98 2.27 -6.57
N ALA A 105 -5.73 3.35 -6.81
CA ALA A 105 -5.16 4.62 -7.25
C ALA A 105 -4.24 5.21 -6.17
N LEU A 106 -4.72 5.28 -4.92
CA LEU A 106 -3.95 5.77 -3.78
C LEU A 106 -2.76 4.88 -3.45
N TYR A 107 -2.90 3.55 -3.56
CA TYR A 107 -1.79 2.63 -3.39
C TYR A 107 -0.70 2.85 -4.43
N GLY A 108 -1.07 2.96 -5.72
CA GLY A 108 -0.09 3.28 -6.77
C GLY A 108 0.60 4.63 -6.55
N LEU A 109 -0.13 5.63 -6.07
CA LEU A 109 0.45 6.92 -5.70
C LEU A 109 1.44 6.77 -4.53
N ALA A 110 1.05 6.09 -3.46
CA ALA A 110 1.91 5.83 -2.31
C ALA A 110 3.19 5.09 -2.72
N ASP A 111 3.09 4.15 -3.65
CA ASP A 111 4.22 3.37 -4.16
C ASP A 111 5.24 4.27 -4.89
N VAL A 112 4.78 5.18 -5.76
CA VAL A 112 5.65 6.16 -6.44
C VAL A 112 6.40 7.06 -5.45
N PHE A 113 5.73 7.53 -4.40
CA PHE A 113 6.37 8.38 -3.39
C PHE A 113 7.35 7.59 -2.52
N THR A 114 6.96 6.40 -2.07
CA THR A 114 7.72 5.60 -1.11
C THR A 114 8.89 4.89 -1.78
N MET A 115 8.68 4.17 -2.89
CA MET A 115 9.74 3.40 -3.56
C MET A 115 10.83 4.31 -4.10
N VAL A 116 10.46 5.36 -4.85
CA VAL A 116 11.45 6.27 -5.44
C VAL A 116 12.21 6.99 -4.33
N GLY A 117 11.51 7.45 -3.29
CA GLY A 117 12.13 8.08 -2.12
C GLY A 117 13.10 7.15 -1.37
N LEU A 118 12.71 5.88 -1.13
CA LEU A 118 13.57 4.90 -0.48
C LEU A 118 14.80 4.56 -1.32
N GLN A 119 14.61 4.31 -2.62
CA GLN A 119 15.71 3.98 -3.52
C GLN A 119 16.74 5.11 -3.57
N GLU A 120 16.29 6.35 -3.74
CA GLU A 120 17.15 7.54 -3.76
C GLU A 120 17.84 7.76 -2.40
N PHE A 121 17.11 7.57 -1.29
CA PHE A 121 17.67 7.68 0.05
C PHE A 121 18.77 6.65 0.33
N PHE A 122 18.53 5.37 0.05
CA PHE A 122 19.52 4.31 0.26
C PHE A 122 20.70 4.42 -0.70
N TYR A 123 20.53 5.06 -1.84
CA TYR A 123 21.63 5.32 -2.77
C TYR A 123 22.48 6.51 -2.32
N ASP A 124 21.85 7.65 -2.00
CA ASP A 124 22.54 8.91 -1.70
C ASP A 124 23.15 8.96 -0.30
N GLN A 125 22.56 8.25 0.68
CA GLN A 125 23.08 8.23 2.04
C GLN A 125 24.23 7.25 2.23
N MET A 126 24.51 6.39 1.26
CA MET A 126 25.64 5.45 1.32
C MET A 126 26.91 6.07 0.74
N PRO A 127 28.08 5.79 1.32
CA PRO A 127 29.35 6.16 0.69
C PRO A 127 29.50 5.42 -0.65
N ASN A 128 30.32 5.97 -1.54
CA ASN A 128 30.43 5.51 -2.93
C ASN A 128 30.74 4.01 -3.05
N GLU A 129 31.56 3.50 -2.13
CA GLU A 129 32.01 2.12 -2.07
C GLU A 129 30.89 1.15 -1.62
N LEU A 130 29.86 1.66 -0.94
CA LEU A 130 28.77 0.86 -0.35
C LEU A 130 27.40 1.11 -1.01
N ARG A 131 27.35 1.81 -2.15
CA ARG A 131 26.07 2.07 -2.86
C ARG A 131 25.34 0.78 -3.25
N SER A 132 26.06 -0.27 -3.64
CA SER A 132 25.47 -1.58 -3.94
C SER A 132 24.83 -2.21 -2.70
N VAL A 133 25.44 -2.05 -1.53
CA VAL A 133 24.89 -2.49 -0.24
C VAL A 133 23.63 -1.71 0.11
N GLY A 134 23.60 -0.40 -0.15
CA GLY A 134 22.39 0.42 -0.01
C GLY A 134 21.21 -0.11 -0.83
N LEU A 135 21.45 -0.43 -2.10
CA LEU A 135 20.42 -1.02 -2.96
C LEU A 135 19.99 -2.44 -2.50
N ALA A 136 20.93 -3.24 -1.99
CA ALA A 136 20.61 -4.54 -1.42
C ALA A 136 19.75 -4.41 -0.16
N LEU A 137 20.01 -3.41 0.70
CA LEU A 137 19.17 -3.08 1.86
C LEU A 137 17.78 -2.61 1.42
N TYR A 138 17.68 -1.81 0.36
CA TYR A 138 16.38 -1.44 -0.21
C TYR A 138 15.58 -2.68 -0.67
N LEU A 139 16.21 -3.59 -1.41
CA LEU A 139 15.55 -4.82 -1.87
C LEU A 139 15.17 -5.75 -0.71
N SER A 140 15.96 -5.79 0.36
CA SER A 140 15.67 -6.63 1.52
C SER A 140 14.39 -6.22 2.24
N ILE A 141 13.99 -4.94 2.17
CA ILE A 141 12.71 -4.45 2.72
C ILE A 141 11.53 -5.23 2.15
N PHE A 142 11.52 -5.52 0.84
CA PHE A 142 10.44 -6.32 0.21
C PHE A 142 10.44 -7.76 0.71
N GLY A 143 11.62 -8.35 0.90
CA GLY A 143 11.77 -9.69 1.44
C GLY A 143 11.25 -9.78 2.88
N VAL A 144 11.67 -8.86 3.74
CA VAL A 144 11.20 -8.76 5.12
C VAL A 144 9.69 -8.53 5.18
N GLY A 145 9.16 -7.63 4.33
CA GLY A 145 7.72 -7.39 4.24
C GLY A 145 6.92 -8.63 3.82
N SER A 146 7.44 -9.40 2.86
CA SER A 146 6.81 -10.65 2.42
C SER A 146 6.81 -11.71 3.53
N PHE A 147 7.93 -11.88 4.25
CA PHE A 147 7.99 -12.79 5.38
C PHE A 147 7.06 -12.37 6.52
N LEU A 148 7.00 -11.07 6.83
CA LEU A 148 6.10 -10.55 7.84
C LEU A 148 4.64 -10.77 7.46
N SER A 149 4.28 -10.56 6.19
CA SER A 149 2.93 -10.82 5.69
C SER A 149 2.55 -12.30 5.85
N SER A 150 3.42 -13.22 5.42
CA SER A 150 3.18 -14.66 5.55
C SER A 150 3.09 -15.11 7.02
N PHE A 151 3.94 -14.54 7.88
CA PHE A 151 3.91 -14.79 9.31
C PHE A 151 2.60 -14.33 9.94
N LEU A 152 2.14 -13.10 9.62
CA LEU A 152 0.88 -12.57 10.13
C LEU A 152 -0.31 -13.43 9.71
N ILE A 153 -0.38 -13.82 8.43
CA ILE A 153 -1.46 -14.69 7.93
C ILE A 153 -1.47 -16.01 8.70
N SER A 154 -0.31 -16.68 8.78
CA SER A 154 -0.19 -17.97 9.48
C SER A 154 -0.52 -17.86 10.98
N ALA A 155 -0.09 -16.78 11.63
CA ALA A 155 -0.41 -16.54 13.05
C ALA A 155 -1.91 -16.31 13.26
N ILE A 156 -2.55 -15.51 12.41
CA ILE A 156 -4.00 -15.26 12.46
C ILE A 156 -4.78 -16.54 12.21
N GLU A 157 -4.39 -17.32 11.19
CA GLU A 157 -5.03 -18.59 10.91
C GLU A 157 -4.94 -19.53 12.10
N ASN A 158 -3.77 -19.69 12.71
CA ASN A 158 -3.57 -20.55 13.88
C ASN A 158 -4.40 -20.07 15.09
N LEU A 159 -4.46 -18.76 15.33
CA LEU A 159 -5.21 -18.19 16.46
C LEU A 159 -6.73 -18.24 16.26
N THR A 160 -7.20 -18.17 15.01
CA THR A 160 -8.64 -18.03 14.70
C THR A 160 -9.30 -19.35 14.30
N SER A 161 -8.54 -20.36 13.86
CA SER A 161 -9.06 -21.64 13.35
C SER A 161 -9.52 -22.66 14.41
N GLY A 162 -9.72 -22.24 15.67
CA GLY A 162 -10.18 -23.11 16.76
C GLY A 162 -11.71 -23.21 16.90
N ASP A 163 -12.20 -24.40 17.27
CA ASP A 163 -13.60 -24.71 17.65
C ASP A 163 -14.69 -24.53 16.57
N GLY A 164 -14.40 -24.91 15.33
CA GLY A 164 -15.43 -24.96 14.26
C GLY A 164 -15.95 -23.59 13.83
N ARG A 165 -15.22 -22.52 14.17
CA ARG A 165 -15.46 -21.14 13.72
C ARG A 165 -14.66 -20.85 12.46
N ASP A 166 -15.22 -20.02 11.58
CA ASP A 166 -14.58 -19.57 10.36
C ASP A 166 -13.40 -18.62 10.69
N SER A 167 -12.21 -18.89 10.13
CA SER A 167 -11.03 -18.01 10.23
C SER A 167 -11.26 -16.68 9.51
N TRP A 168 -10.46 -15.65 9.81
CA TRP A 168 -10.45 -14.38 9.04
C TRP A 168 -10.27 -14.61 7.54
N PHE A 169 -9.60 -15.71 7.18
CA PHE A 169 -9.35 -16.17 5.81
C PHE A 169 -10.19 -17.40 5.44
N ALA A 170 -11.48 -17.44 5.84
CA ALA A 170 -12.37 -18.53 5.46
C ALA A 170 -12.39 -18.76 3.94
N ASN A 171 -12.42 -20.02 3.50
CA ASN A 171 -12.49 -20.38 2.08
C ASN A 171 -13.69 -19.73 1.36
N ASN A 172 -14.77 -19.48 2.11
CA ASN A 172 -15.88 -18.68 1.64
C ASN A 172 -15.61 -17.20 1.93
N LEU A 173 -15.28 -16.45 0.87
CA LEU A 173 -14.97 -15.02 0.96
C LEU A 173 -16.14 -14.16 1.47
N ASN A 174 -17.38 -14.66 1.41
CA ASN A 174 -18.55 -13.99 2.02
C ASN A 174 -18.66 -14.21 3.54
N ARG A 175 -17.96 -15.21 4.08
CA ARG A 175 -17.79 -15.46 5.53
C ARG A 175 -16.42 -15.01 6.05
N ALA A 176 -15.46 -14.77 5.16
CA ALA A 176 -14.15 -14.27 5.51
C ALA A 176 -14.21 -12.81 5.94
N HIS A 177 -13.69 -12.52 7.14
CA HIS A 177 -13.58 -11.16 7.67
C HIS A 177 -12.23 -10.53 7.30
N LEU A 178 -12.05 -10.28 6.00
CA LEU A 178 -10.85 -9.61 5.47
C LEU A 178 -10.74 -8.16 5.93
N ASP A 179 -11.84 -7.55 6.35
CA ASP A 179 -11.89 -6.23 6.95
C ASP A 179 -11.03 -6.15 8.23
N TYR A 180 -11.05 -7.18 9.08
CA TYR A 180 -10.19 -7.22 10.28
C TYR A 180 -8.70 -7.28 9.92
N PHE A 181 -8.34 -8.00 8.85
CA PHE A 181 -6.96 -8.03 8.37
C PHE A 181 -6.52 -6.67 7.85
N PHE A 182 -7.36 -5.97 7.08
CA PHE A 182 -7.05 -4.62 6.61
C PHE A 182 -6.95 -3.60 7.75
N TRP A 183 -7.81 -3.69 8.76
CA TRP A 183 -7.70 -2.87 9.97
C TRP A 183 -6.41 -3.14 10.74
N LEU A 184 -6.02 -4.40 10.90
CA LEU A 184 -4.75 -4.78 11.53
C LEU A 184 -3.56 -4.17 10.76
N LEU A 185 -3.55 -4.28 9.44
CA LEU A 185 -2.52 -3.68 8.59
C LEU A 185 -2.52 -2.15 8.67
N ALA A 186 -3.68 -1.51 8.75
CA ALA A 186 -3.80 -0.07 8.91
C ALA A 186 -3.20 0.40 10.24
N VAL A 187 -3.49 -0.29 11.35
CA VAL A 187 -2.91 -0.01 12.66
C VAL A 187 -1.40 -0.23 12.65
N LEU A 188 -0.92 -1.36 12.09
CA LEU A 188 0.50 -1.64 11.98
C LEU A 188 1.23 -0.59 11.13
N SER A 189 0.61 -0.14 10.04
CA SER A 189 1.13 0.94 9.18
C SER A 189 1.18 2.28 9.91
N ALA A 190 0.16 2.62 10.70
CA ALA A 190 0.14 3.83 11.52
C ALA A 190 1.23 3.81 12.61
N VAL A 191 1.46 2.66 13.25
CA VAL A 191 2.58 2.47 14.19
C VAL A 191 3.91 2.63 13.47
N GLY A 192 4.08 1.99 12.30
CA GLY A 192 5.27 2.13 11.46
C GLY A 192 5.54 3.57 11.05
N LEU A 193 4.51 4.30 10.63
CA LEU A 193 4.58 5.74 10.32
C LEU A 193 5.00 6.56 11.54
N THR A 194 4.45 6.26 12.71
CA THR A 194 4.79 6.97 13.96
C THR A 194 6.26 6.76 14.34
N LEU A 195 6.73 5.51 14.26
CA LEU A 195 8.15 5.17 14.47
C LEU A 195 9.04 5.87 13.44
N TYR A 196 8.64 5.87 12.17
CA TYR A 196 9.34 6.56 11.10
C TYR A 196 9.47 8.07 11.38
N VAL A 197 8.38 8.74 11.73
CA VAL A 197 8.37 10.16 12.09
C VAL A 197 9.26 10.43 13.32
N CYS A 198 9.27 9.52 14.30
CA CYS A 198 10.17 9.63 15.45
C CYS A 198 11.64 9.55 15.02
N CYS A 199 12.02 8.53 14.23
CA CYS A 199 13.38 8.34 13.76
C CYS A 199 13.86 9.50 12.87
N THR A 200 13.01 10.02 11.99
CA THR A 200 13.38 11.11 11.08
C THR A 200 13.63 12.44 11.79
N LYS A 201 13.01 12.69 12.96
CA LYS A 201 13.31 13.87 13.77
C LYS A 201 14.75 13.89 14.32
N TYR A 202 15.34 12.72 14.53
CA TYR A 202 16.71 12.57 15.02
C TYR A 202 17.71 12.26 13.90
N TYR A 203 17.24 12.08 12.66
CA TYR A 203 18.09 11.72 11.54
C TYR A 203 18.85 12.94 11.00
N ILE A 204 20.17 12.80 10.89
CA ILE A 204 21.05 13.80 10.29
C ILE A 204 21.53 13.26 8.95
N TYR A 205 21.27 14.00 7.87
CA TYR A 205 21.71 13.64 6.53
C TYR A 205 23.23 13.59 6.44
N ALA A 206 23.75 12.49 5.89
CA ALA A 206 25.15 12.37 5.55
C ALA A 206 25.47 13.32 4.39
N ARG A 207 26.44 14.22 4.59
CA ARG A 207 26.98 15.08 3.54
C ARG A 207 28.28 14.45 3.03
N TRP A 208 28.16 13.54 2.07
CA TRP A 208 29.32 13.07 1.33
C TRP A 208 29.82 14.24 0.49
N GLY A 209 30.98 14.79 0.87
CA GLY A 209 31.58 15.92 0.18
C GLY A 209 31.67 15.62 -1.31
N ARG A 210 30.96 16.41 -2.14
CA ARG A 210 31.16 16.39 -3.58
C ARG A 210 32.53 17.02 -3.84
N THR A 211 33.58 16.21 -3.79
CA THR A 211 34.85 16.53 -4.44
C THR A 211 34.61 16.42 -5.94
N PHE A 212 34.23 17.54 -6.54
CA PHE A 212 34.52 17.80 -7.95
C PHE A 212 35.93 18.39 -8.05
#